data_AF-A0A235B4D9-F1
#
_entry.id   AF-A0A235B4D9-F1
#
_cell.length_a   1.000
_cell.length_b   1.000
_cell.length_c   1.000
_cell.angle_alpha   90.00
_cell.angle_beta   90.00
_cell.angle_gamma   90.00
#
_symmetry.space_group_name_H-M   'P 1'
#
loop_
_entity.id
_entity.type
_entity.pdbx_description
1 polymer ?
#
loop_
_entity_poly.entity_id
_entity_poly.type
_entity_poly.pdbx_seq_one_letter_code
_entity_poly.pdbx_strand_id
1 'polypeptide(L)' 'MADRQREFRTGERVTEPGEYVCTAGNRKRYEGEETFDACPVSGEETTWRLADDTETGCC' A
#
# COMPACT_ATOMS: atom_id res chain seq x y z
N MET A 1 -6.22 -3.88 20.06
CA MET A 1 -4.88 -4.46 19.81
C MET A 1 -4.96 -5.13 18.45
N ALA A 2 -4.22 -4.78 17.41
CA ALA A 2 -3.06 -3.92 17.26
C ALA A 2 -3.28 -3.03 16.04
N ASP A 3 -2.84 -1.79 16.18
CA ASP A 3 -2.41 -0.89 15.14
C ASP A 3 -1.77 -1.67 13.97
N ARG A 4 -2.55 -1.91 12.93
CA ARG A 4 -2.04 -2.32 11.63
C ARG A 4 -1.73 -1.03 10.90
N GLN A 5 -0.65 -0.35 11.24
CA GLN A 5 -0.03 0.59 10.31
C GLN A 5 0.38 -0.23 9.08
N ARG A 6 -0.44 -0.21 8.03
CA ARG A 6 -0.27 -1.06 6.84
C ARG A 6 0.71 -0.38 5.89
N GLU A 7 1.94 -0.29 6.36
CA GLU A 7 3.09 0.13 5.57
C GLU A 7 3.68 -1.13 4.92
N PHE A 8 3.57 -1.21 3.60
CA PHE A 8 4.04 -2.31 2.78
C PHE A 8 5.32 -1.91 2.06
N ARG A 9 6.20 -2.87 1.79
CA ARG A 9 7.43 -2.62 1.01
C ARG A 9 7.28 -3.13 -0.41
N THR A 10 8.01 -2.52 -1.34
CA THR A 10 8.22 -3.12 -2.67
C THR A 10 8.72 -4.55 -2.53
N GLY A 11 8.12 -5.48 -3.29
CA GLY A 11 8.37 -6.92 -3.19
C GLY A 11 7.45 -7.66 -2.23
N GLU A 12 6.62 -6.97 -1.45
CA GLU A 12 5.65 -7.61 -0.57
C GLU A 12 4.37 -8.01 -1.32
N ARG A 13 3.72 -9.07 -0.86
CA ARG A 13 2.48 -9.56 -1.49
C ARG A 13 1.30 -8.72 -1.02
N VAL A 14 0.58 -8.16 -1.97
CA VAL A 14 -0.64 -7.39 -1.79
C VAL A 14 -1.71 -8.34 -1.26
N THR A 15 -2.07 -8.18 0.00
CA THR A 15 -3.11 -9.00 0.63
C THR A 15 -4.50 -8.42 0.38
N GLU A 16 -4.60 -7.11 0.23
CA GLU A 16 -5.87 -6.45 -0.04
C GLU A 16 -5.80 -5.59 -1.30
N PRO A 17 -6.71 -5.78 -2.26
CA PRO A 17 -6.81 -4.88 -3.40
C PRO A 17 -7.17 -3.48 -2.91
N GLY A 18 -6.47 -2.47 -3.40
CA GLY A 18 -6.69 -1.10 -2.95
C GLY A 18 -5.83 -0.09 -3.65
N GLU A 19 -6.05 1.18 -3.30
CA GLU A 19 -5.13 2.26 -3.68
C GLU A 19 -4.06 2.40 -2.62
N TYR A 20 -2.82 2.47 -3.08
CA TYR A 20 -1.64 2.60 -2.26
C TYR A 20 -0.87 3.83 -2.66
N VAL A 21 -0.40 4.60 -1.68
CA VAL A 21 0.43 5.77 -1.89
C VAL A 21 1.87 5.44 -1.51
N CYS A 22 2.82 5.71 -2.40
CA CYS A 22 4.23 5.57 -2.09
C CYS A 22 4.73 6.76 -1.27
N THR A 23 5.95 6.66 -0.74
CA THR A 23 6.59 7.73 0.04
C THR A 23 6.80 9.02 -0.77
N ALA A 24 6.82 8.92 -2.11
CA ALA A 24 6.88 10.07 -3.01
C ALA A 24 5.50 10.77 -3.20
N GLY A 25 4.43 10.25 -2.58
CA GLY A 25 3.07 10.80 -2.71
C GLY A 25 2.34 10.36 -3.98
N ASN A 26 2.86 9.37 -4.71
CA ASN A 26 2.18 8.81 -5.89
C ASN A 26 1.28 7.65 -5.49
N ARG A 27 0.04 7.70 -5.98
CA ARG A 27 -0.95 6.65 -5.77
C ARG A 27 -0.94 5.65 -6.92
N LYS A 28 -0.93 4.36 -6.59
CA LYS A 28 -1.06 3.25 -7.53
C LYS A 28 -2.10 2.28 -6.97
N ARG A 29 -2.94 1.77 -7.87
CA ARG A 29 -3.89 0.72 -7.53
C ARG A 29 -3.20 -0.63 -7.67
N TYR A 30 -3.39 -1.48 -6.67
CA TYR A 30 -2.94 -2.85 -6.65
C TYR A 30 -4.15 -3.78 -6.48
N GLU A 31 -4.15 -4.91 -7.16
CA GLU A 31 -5.11 -5.99 -7.01
C GLU A 31 -4.66 -6.98 -5.93
N GLY A 32 -5.60 -7.67 -5.30
CA GLY A 32 -5.27 -8.68 -4.30
C GLY A 32 -4.47 -9.80 -4.96
N GLU A 33 -3.45 -10.29 -4.26
CA GLU A 33 -2.54 -11.37 -4.69
C GLU A 33 -1.40 -10.95 -5.63
N GLU A 34 -1.29 -9.68 -6.03
CA GLU A 34 -0.11 -9.19 -6.74
C GLU A 34 1.03 -8.77 -5.80
N THR A 35 2.16 -8.32 -6.33
CA THR A 35 3.33 -7.90 -5.53
C THR A 35 3.55 -6.41 -5.72
N PHE A 36 3.89 -5.69 -4.64
CA PHE A 36 4.20 -4.28 -4.75
C PHE A 36 5.42 -4.05 -5.65
N ASP A 37 5.23 -3.44 -6.82
CA ASP A 37 6.37 -3.00 -7.64
C ASP A 37 7.16 -1.84 -6.98
N ALA A 38 8.30 -1.52 -7.58
CA ALA A 38 9.05 -0.32 -7.30
C ALA A 38 8.21 0.94 -7.59
N CYS A 39 8.60 2.07 -6.99
CA CYS A 39 7.94 3.35 -7.21
C CYS A 39 7.96 3.69 -8.71
N PRO A 40 6.82 3.99 -9.37
CA PRO A 40 6.82 4.34 -10.79
C PRO A 40 7.58 5.64 -11.10
N VAL A 41 7.87 6.45 -10.08
CA VAL A 41 8.60 7.73 -10.21
C VAL A 41 10.11 7.52 -10.13
N SER A 42 10.58 6.79 -9.12
CA SER A 42 12.02 6.59 -8.90
C SER A 42 12.56 5.29 -9.51
N GLY A 43 11.71 4.29 -9.73
CA GLY A 43 12.12 2.93 -10.09
C GLY A 43 12.80 2.17 -8.94
N GLU A 44 12.79 2.72 -7.74
CA GLU A 44 13.47 2.17 -6.55
C GLU A 44 12.48 1.55 -5.55
N GLU A 45 13.02 0.73 -4.64
CA GLU A 45 12.29 0.13 -3.54
C GLU A 45 11.66 1.23 -2.67
N THR A 46 10.34 1.20 -2.51
CA THR A 46 9.61 2.24 -1.77
C THR A 46 8.65 1.62 -0.76
N THR A 47 8.20 2.44 0.17
CA THR A 47 7.16 2.07 1.11
C THR A 47 5.81 2.52 0.58
N TRP A 48 4.92 1.57 0.40
CA TRP A 48 3.53 1.76 0.01
C TRP A 48 2.65 1.80 1.25
N ARG A 49 1.76 2.78 1.33
CA ARG A 49 0.78 2.91 2.39
C ARG A 49 -0.60 2.81 1.78
N LEU A 50 -1.50 2.06 2.39
CA LEU A 50 -2.87 2.01 1.92
C LEU A 50 -3.45 3.44 1.99
N ALA A 51 -3.94 3.96 0.86
CA ALA A 51 -4.62 5.26 0.80
C ALA A 51 -6.04 5.18 1.39
N ASP A 52 -6.55 3.95 1.50
CA ASP A 52 -7.82 3.65 2.14
C ASP A 52 -7.66 3.77 3.66
N ASP A 53 -7.92 4.98 4.16
CA ASP A 53 -8.21 5.26 5.56
C ASP A 53 -9.61 4.73 5.88
N THR A 54 -9.79 3.40 5.86
CA THR A 54 -11.01 2.78 6.40
C THR A 54 -10.87 2.54 7.89
N GLU A 55 -10.66 3.62 8.64
CA GLU A 55 -11.31 3.75 9.94
C GLU A 55 -12.79 4.11 9.72
N THR A 56 -13.57 3.18 9.19
CA THR A 56 -15.04 3.24 9.27
C THR A 56 -15.59 1.84 9.40
N GLY A 57 -15.94 1.50 10.63
CA GLY A 57 -16.58 0.26 11.00
C GLY A 57 -16.77 0.12 12.50
N CYS A 58 -17.22 1.18 13.16
CA CYS A 58 -17.74 1.12 14.52
C CYS A 58 -19.00 0.24 14.54
N CYS A 59 -19.04 -0.79 15.38
CA CYS A 59 -20.24 -1.30 16.04
C CYS A 59 -19.91 -2.00 17.35
#